data_AF-A0A519N2V7-F1
#
_entry.id   AF-A0A519N2V7-F1
#
_cell.length_a   1.000
_cell.length_b   1.000
_cell.length_c   1.000
_cell.angle_alpha   90.00
_cell.angle_beta   90.00
_cell.angle_gamma   90.00
#
_symmetry.space_group_name_H-M   'P 1'
#
loop_
_entity.id
_entity.type
_entity.pdbx_description
1 polymer ?
#
loop_
_entity_poly.entity_id
_entity_poly.type
_entity_poly.pdbx_seq_one_letter_code
_entity_poly.pdbx_strand_id
1 'polypeptide(L)'
;MVFDLHRNKIMQCVRRAKFYPQFLLTIRAKFYTFHFQSFTMRHEELFYLLALQNVEGVGDVNAKKLLSEFGSAREIFNADDAKLRTIGFSEKIIGHLKSTSVLKQAEAEMNFIESSKIKVATYLDDDYPKRLKHCPDAPTVLFSSGNIDLSNRRIISVVGTRQVTGYGADFCKKLMSDLSPLNPIIVSGYALGVDITA
;
A
#
# COMPACT_ATOMS: atom_id res chain seq x y z
N MET A 1 8.63 10.18 6.54
CA MET A 1 8.52 9.03 5.61
C MET A 1 7.03 8.73 5.49
N VAL A 2 6.43 8.90 4.31
CA VAL A 2 4.95 8.82 4.16
C VAL A 2 4.55 7.34 4.18
N PHE A 3 4.14 6.84 5.34
CA PHE A 3 3.29 5.65 5.45
C PHE A 3 1.87 6.13 5.57
N ASP A 4 1.25 6.45 4.44
CA ASP A 4 -0.20 6.63 4.44
C ASP A 4 -0.84 5.30 4.10
N LEU A 5 -1.40 4.66 5.13
CA LEU A 5 -2.13 3.40 5.09
C LEU A 5 -3.43 3.47 4.26
N HIS A 6 -3.72 4.60 3.62
CA HIS A 6 -4.92 4.78 2.82
C HIS A 6 -4.62 5.07 1.35
N ARG A 7 -4.97 4.08 0.50
CA ARG A 7 -4.92 4.07 -0.97
C ARG A 7 -5.23 5.41 -1.64
N ASN A 8 -6.26 6.12 -1.16
CA ASN A 8 -6.67 7.41 -1.73
C ASN A 8 -5.68 8.55 -1.49
N LYS A 9 -4.92 8.54 -0.40
CA LYS A 9 -4.04 9.66 -0.05
C LYS A 9 -2.69 9.60 -0.75
N ILE A 10 -2.09 8.42 -0.95
CA ILE A 10 -0.87 8.30 -1.80
C ILE A 10 -1.19 8.69 -3.24
N MET A 11 -2.31 8.19 -3.77
CA MET A 11 -2.81 8.58 -5.10
C MET A 11 -3.02 10.09 -5.21
N GLN A 12 -3.64 10.72 -4.21
CA GLN A 12 -3.84 12.18 -4.19
C GLN A 12 -2.54 12.97 -3.99
N CYS A 13 -1.61 12.50 -3.16
CA CYS A 13 -0.30 13.12 -2.94
C CYS A 13 0.55 13.07 -4.22
N VAL A 14 0.62 11.93 -4.89
CA VAL A 14 1.34 11.78 -6.16
C VAL A 14 0.66 12.59 -7.28
N ARG A 15 -0.69 12.64 -7.33
CA ARG A 15 -1.43 13.49 -8.27
C ARG A 15 -1.19 14.99 -8.04
N ARG A 16 -1.03 15.42 -6.77
CA ARG A 16 -0.70 16.81 -6.42
C ARG A 16 0.77 17.17 -6.66
N ALA A 17 1.68 16.20 -6.62
CA ALA A 17 3.12 16.41 -6.82
C ALA A 17 3.54 16.52 -8.31
N LYS A 18 2.65 16.32 -9.28
CA LYS A 18 2.91 16.52 -10.71
C LYS A 18 2.82 17.99 -11.10
N PHE A 19 3.76 18.81 -10.64
CA PHE A 19 4.11 20.09 -11.26
C PHE A 19 5.65 20.11 -11.39
N TYR A 20 6.13 20.37 -12.62
CA TYR A 20 7.52 20.37 -13.13
C TYR A 20 8.02 19.09 -13.85
N PRO A 21 8.36 19.19 -15.15
CA PRO A 21 8.95 18.10 -15.95
C PRO A 21 10.42 18.32 -16.32
N GLN A 22 11.20 17.24 -16.43
CA GLN A 22 12.43 17.01 -17.23
C GLN A 22 13.14 15.74 -16.70
N PHE A 23 13.81 14.84 -17.42
CA PHE A 23 13.97 14.45 -18.84
C PHE A 23 14.85 13.15 -18.86
N LEU A 24 14.78 12.33 -19.92
CA LEU A 24 15.70 11.25 -20.45
C LEU A 24 15.95 9.95 -19.62
N LEU A 25 15.65 8.72 -20.12
CA LEU A 25 16.35 7.81 -21.11
C LEU A 25 17.53 7.04 -20.44
N THR A 26 17.86 5.74 -20.58
CA THR A 26 17.72 4.71 -21.63
C THR A 26 18.09 3.30 -21.08
N ILE A 27 17.33 2.26 -21.47
CA ILE A 27 17.63 0.84 -21.84
C ILE A 27 18.87 0.10 -21.26
N ARG A 28 18.69 -1.12 -20.73
CA ARG A 28 19.28 -2.37 -21.30
C ARG A 28 18.75 -3.68 -20.68
N ALA A 29 18.28 -4.55 -21.57
CA ALA A 29 17.89 -5.93 -21.35
C ALA A 29 19.09 -6.89 -21.47
N LYS A 30 19.11 -7.94 -20.62
CA LYS A 30 19.57 -9.33 -20.90
C LYS A 30 19.69 -10.14 -19.60
N PHE A 31 18.56 -10.54 -19.02
CA PHE A 31 18.44 -11.59 -17.97
C PHE A 31 17.02 -12.18 -18.00
N TYR A 32 16.49 -12.38 -19.22
CA TYR A 32 15.09 -12.09 -19.54
C TYR A 32 14.14 -13.29 -19.64
N THR A 33 14.51 -14.49 -19.16
CA THR A 33 13.62 -15.66 -19.34
C THR A 33 13.10 -16.20 -18.01
N PHE A 34 13.96 -16.41 -17.02
CA PHE A 34 13.53 -16.89 -15.70
C PHE A 34 12.90 -15.77 -14.85
N HIS A 35 13.48 -14.57 -14.91
CA HIS A 35 12.94 -13.39 -14.24
C HIS A 35 11.62 -12.92 -14.86
N PHE A 36 11.37 -13.24 -16.13
CA PHE A 36 10.20 -12.78 -16.89
C PHE A 36 8.93 -13.55 -16.48
N GLN A 37 9.02 -14.87 -16.31
CA GLN A 37 7.86 -15.68 -15.90
C GLN A 37 7.40 -15.36 -14.46
N SER A 38 8.34 -15.19 -13.53
CA SER A 38 8.04 -14.74 -12.15
C SER A 38 7.64 -13.25 -12.07
N PHE A 39 8.01 -12.44 -13.06
CA PHE A 39 7.57 -11.04 -13.17
C PHE A 39 6.12 -10.97 -13.67
N THR A 40 5.76 -11.75 -14.69
CA THR A 40 4.39 -11.84 -15.22
C THR A 40 3.42 -12.37 -14.17
N MET A 41 3.78 -13.42 -13.43
CA MET A 41 2.92 -13.99 -12.37
C MET A 41 2.67 -13.01 -11.22
N ARG A 42 3.69 -12.22 -10.81
CA ARG A 42 3.52 -11.17 -9.80
C ARG A 42 2.68 -10.00 -10.30
N HIS A 43 2.77 -9.68 -11.59
CA HIS A 43 2.01 -8.60 -12.21
C HIS A 43 0.53 -8.95 -12.33
N GLU A 44 0.22 -10.19 -12.72
CA GLU A 44 -1.15 -10.71 -12.73
C GLU A 44 -1.73 -10.77 -11.30
N GLU A 45 -0.99 -11.31 -10.34
CA GLU A 45 -1.45 -11.40 -8.96
C GLU A 45 -1.70 -10.01 -8.36
N LEU A 46 -0.80 -9.05 -8.60
CA LEU A 46 -0.99 -7.67 -8.19
C LEU A 46 -2.25 -7.07 -8.83
N PHE A 47 -2.48 -7.29 -10.12
CA PHE A 47 -3.70 -6.80 -10.79
C PHE A 47 -4.97 -7.32 -10.10
N TYR A 48 -5.04 -8.61 -9.78
CA TYR A 48 -6.19 -9.17 -9.08
C TYR A 48 -6.28 -8.71 -7.62
N LEU A 49 -5.16 -8.49 -6.93
CA LEU A 49 -5.16 -7.91 -5.58
C LEU A 49 -5.70 -6.47 -5.59
N LEU A 50 -5.31 -5.65 -6.57
CA LEU A 50 -5.84 -4.31 -6.76
C LEU A 50 -7.34 -4.37 -7.08
N ALA A 51 -7.77 -5.32 -7.92
CA ALA A 51 -9.19 -5.52 -8.19
C ALA A 51 -9.95 -5.89 -6.91
N LEU A 52 -9.40 -6.79 -6.09
CA LEU A 52 -10.01 -7.21 -4.82
C LEU A 52 -10.18 -6.05 -3.84
N GLN A 53 -9.20 -5.13 -3.76
CA GLN A 53 -9.29 -3.90 -2.95
C GLN A 53 -10.36 -2.91 -3.44
N ASN A 54 -10.82 -3.02 -4.69
CA ASN A 54 -11.90 -2.20 -5.24
C ASN A 54 -13.30 -2.77 -5.00
N VAL A 55 -13.41 -4.00 -4.49
CA VAL A 55 -14.70 -4.63 -4.26
C VAL A 55 -15.36 -4.01 -3.02
N GLU A 56 -16.49 -3.34 -3.22
CA GLU A 56 -17.25 -2.76 -2.11
C GLU A 56 -17.72 -3.88 -1.15
N GLY A 57 -17.33 -3.74 0.13
CA GLY A 57 -17.59 -4.73 1.18
C GLY A 57 -16.40 -5.67 1.46
N VAL A 58 -15.33 -5.60 0.67
CA VAL A 58 -14.08 -6.34 0.92
C VAL A 58 -13.00 -5.37 1.40
N GLY A 59 -12.79 -5.32 2.72
CA GLY A 59 -11.62 -4.69 3.33
C GLY A 59 -10.45 -5.66 3.45
N ASP A 60 -9.28 -5.18 3.89
CA ASP A 60 -8.05 -5.97 3.97
C ASP A 60 -8.17 -7.24 4.82
N VAL A 61 -8.96 -7.20 5.90
CA VAL A 61 -9.22 -8.38 6.75
C VAL A 61 -9.94 -9.48 5.95
N ASN A 62 -10.98 -9.11 5.20
CA ASN A 62 -11.74 -10.05 4.36
C ASN A 62 -10.91 -10.51 3.15
N ALA A 63 -10.14 -9.61 2.56
CA ALA A 63 -9.23 -9.94 1.47
C ALA A 63 -8.19 -10.97 1.91
N LYS A 64 -7.56 -10.80 3.08
CA LYS A 64 -6.64 -11.79 3.66
C LYS A 64 -7.32 -13.13 3.93
N LYS A 65 -8.54 -13.13 4.47
CA LYS A 65 -9.32 -14.36 4.70
C LYS A 65 -9.56 -15.10 3.38
N LEU A 66 -9.89 -14.39 2.31
CA LEU A 66 -10.04 -15.00 1.00
C LEU A 66 -8.70 -15.54 0.47
N LEU A 67 -7.62 -14.77 0.60
CA LEU A 67 -6.29 -15.20 0.16
C LEU A 67 -5.81 -16.44 0.92
N SER A 68 -6.13 -16.59 2.21
CA SER A 68 -5.77 -17.79 2.97
C SER A 68 -6.56 -19.03 2.54
N GLU A 69 -7.81 -18.88 2.09
CA GLU A 69 -8.67 -20.00 1.66
C GLU A 69 -8.44 -20.41 0.20
N PHE A 70 -8.23 -19.44 -0.70
CA PHE A 70 -8.09 -19.67 -2.15
C PHE A 70 -6.63 -19.67 -2.63
N GLY A 71 -5.69 -19.19 -1.83
CA GLY A 71 -4.26 -19.16 -2.14
C GLY A 71 -3.79 -17.97 -2.99
N SER A 72 -4.63 -17.45 -3.90
CA SER A 72 -4.30 -16.28 -4.72
C SER A 72 -5.50 -15.41 -5.05
N ALA A 73 -5.25 -14.14 -5.37
CA ALA A 73 -6.27 -13.20 -5.81
C ALA A 73 -6.92 -13.65 -7.12
N ARG A 74 -6.13 -14.18 -8.06
CA ARG A 74 -6.65 -14.74 -9.31
C ARG A 74 -7.68 -15.84 -9.07
N GLU A 75 -7.40 -16.77 -8.16
CA GLU A 75 -8.32 -17.88 -7.87
C GLU A 75 -9.60 -17.39 -7.19
N ILE A 76 -9.56 -16.31 -6.42
CA ILE A 76 -10.77 -15.69 -5.83
C ILE A 76 -11.72 -15.22 -6.92
N PHE A 77 -11.22 -14.57 -7.97
CA PHE A 77 -12.06 -14.09 -9.09
C PHE A 77 -12.58 -15.21 -9.98
N ASN A 78 -11.91 -16.37 -10.00
CA ASN A 78 -12.33 -17.56 -10.74
C ASN A 78 -13.16 -18.54 -9.91
N ALA A 79 -13.35 -18.28 -8.62
CA ALA A 79 -14.03 -19.18 -7.70
C ALA A 79 -15.54 -19.28 -7.98
N ASP A 80 -16.09 -20.46 -7.67
CA ASP A 80 -17.54 -20.68 -7.69
C ASP A 80 -18.24 -19.90 -6.57
N ASP A 81 -19.43 -19.37 -6.88
CA ASP A 81 -20.25 -18.61 -5.93
C ASP A 81 -20.63 -19.43 -4.69
N ALA A 82 -20.78 -20.75 -4.86
CA ALA A 82 -21.05 -21.66 -3.76
C ALA A 82 -19.93 -21.64 -2.70
N LYS A 83 -18.66 -21.65 -3.13
CA LYS A 83 -17.51 -21.63 -2.22
C LYS A 83 -17.40 -20.30 -1.49
N LEU A 84 -17.63 -19.19 -2.19
CA LEU A 84 -17.61 -17.84 -1.60
C LEU A 84 -18.68 -17.68 -0.50
N ARG A 85 -19.87 -18.25 -0.71
CA ARG A 85 -20.94 -18.27 0.32
C ARG A 85 -20.56 -19.08 1.54
N THR A 86 -19.92 -20.25 1.37
CA THR A 86 -19.47 -21.10 2.49
C THR A 86 -18.50 -20.36 3.42
N ILE A 87 -17.68 -19.46 2.88
CA ILE A 87 -16.71 -18.65 3.65
C ILE A 87 -17.41 -17.49 4.41
N GLY A 88 -18.69 -17.21 4.08
CA GLY A 88 -19.53 -16.22 4.76
C GLY A 88 -19.74 -14.91 4.00
N PHE A 89 -19.46 -14.87 2.69
CA PHE A 89 -19.69 -13.68 1.87
C PHE A 89 -21.14 -13.61 1.37
N SER A 90 -21.71 -12.40 1.41
CA SER A 90 -23.08 -12.15 0.95
C SER A 90 -23.16 -12.07 -0.57
N GLU A 91 -24.36 -12.31 -1.11
CA GLU A 91 -24.68 -12.17 -2.54
C GLU A 91 -24.26 -10.83 -3.12
N LYS A 92 -24.43 -9.76 -2.34
CA LYS A 92 -24.05 -8.41 -2.75
C LYS A 92 -22.54 -8.32 -3.00
N ILE A 93 -21.72 -8.86 -2.10
CA ILE A 93 -20.26 -8.83 -2.24
C ILE A 93 -19.81 -9.71 -3.42
N ILE A 94 -20.42 -10.89 -3.58
CA ILE A 94 -20.13 -11.79 -4.71
C ILE A 94 -20.47 -11.11 -6.05
N GLY A 95 -21.61 -10.42 -6.11
CA GLY A 95 -21.99 -9.62 -7.29
C GLY A 95 -20.99 -8.50 -7.60
N HIS A 96 -20.48 -7.82 -6.58
CA HIS A 96 -19.44 -6.79 -6.75
C HIS A 96 -18.10 -7.37 -7.19
N LEU A 97 -17.71 -8.53 -6.65
CA LEU A 97 -16.48 -9.24 -7.02
C LEU A 97 -16.47 -9.58 -8.52
N LYS A 98 -17.62 -9.99 -9.07
CA LYS A 98 -17.77 -10.32 -10.49
C LYS A 98 -18.01 -9.12 -11.41
N SER A 99 -18.11 -7.93 -10.86
CA SER A 99 -18.34 -6.73 -11.68
C SER A 99 -17.13 -6.44 -12.57
N THR A 100 -17.37 -6.14 -13.84
CA THR A 100 -16.31 -5.66 -14.75
C THR A 100 -15.72 -4.32 -14.29
N SER A 101 -16.44 -3.55 -13.47
CA SER A 101 -15.97 -2.25 -12.99
C SER A 101 -14.73 -2.35 -12.11
N VAL A 102 -14.59 -3.40 -11.29
CA VAL A 102 -13.43 -3.54 -10.39
C VAL A 102 -12.15 -3.87 -11.16
N LEU A 103 -12.26 -4.67 -12.24
CA LEU A 103 -11.14 -4.99 -13.11
C LEU A 103 -10.66 -3.77 -13.90
N LYS A 104 -11.59 -2.95 -14.41
CA LYS A 104 -11.24 -1.69 -15.08
C LYS A 104 -10.55 -0.69 -14.14
N GLN A 105 -10.97 -0.64 -12.88
CA GLN A 105 -10.33 0.20 -11.87
C GLN A 105 -8.92 -0.29 -11.53
N ALA A 106 -8.72 -1.60 -11.42
CA ALA A 106 -7.41 -2.20 -11.21
C ALA A 106 -6.45 -1.89 -12.39
N GLU A 107 -6.93 -1.98 -13.62
CA GLU A 107 -6.15 -1.63 -14.82
C GLU A 107 -5.69 -0.15 -14.79
N ALA A 108 -6.60 0.77 -14.48
CA ALA A 108 -6.28 2.18 -14.35
C ALA A 108 -5.25 2.45 -13.24
N GLU A 109 -5.33 1.71 -12.13
CA GLU A 109 -4.40 1.81 -11.01
C GLU A 109 -3.02 1.25 -11.35
N MET A 110 -2.94 0.11 -12.04
CA MET A 110 -1.69 -0.45 -12.56
C MET A 110 -0.96 0.56 -13.44
N ASN A 111 -1.67 1.16 -14.41
CA ASN A 111 -1.12 2.19 -15.28
C ASN A 111 -0.61 3.42 -14.49
N PHE A 112 -1.29 3.79 -13.41
CA PHE A 112 -0.85 4.88 -12.55
C PHE A 112 0.42 4.54 -11.75
N ILE A 113 0.50 3.33 -11.20
CA ILE A 113 1.65 2.82 -10.47
C ILE A 113 2.90 2.85 -11.35
N GLU A 114 2.79 2.32 -12.56
CA GLU A 114 3.88 2.28 -13.53
C GLU A 114 4.33 3.68 -13.95
N SER A 115 3.39 4.51 -14.40
CA SER A 115 3.70 5.87 -14.88
C SER A 115 4.27 6.78 -13.79
N SER A 116 3.98 6.50 -12.52
CA SER A 116 4.44 7.30 -11.38
C SER A 116 5.63 6.67 -10.65
N LYS A 117 6.17 5.54 -11.16
CA LYS A 117 7.28 4.80 -10.56
C LYS A 117 7.07 4.48 -9.07
N ILE A 118 5.83 4.15 -8.71
CA ILE A 118 5.47 3.77 -7.34
C ILE A 118 5.97 2.35 -7.10
N LYS A 119 6.63 2.14 -5.97
CA LYS A 119 7.02 0.80 -5.53
C LYS A 119 5.83 0.15 -4.83
N VAL A 120 5.63 -1.13 -5.09
CA VAL A 120 4.54 -1.92 -4.54
C VAL A 120 5.12 -3.14 -3.83
N ALA A 121 4.65 -3.37 -2.61
CA ALA A 121 4.92 -4.59 -1.85
C ALA A 121 3.58 -5.22 -1.44
N THR A 122 3.39 -6.50 -1.72
CA THR A 122 2.21 -7.24 -1.31
C THR A 122 2.45 -7.93 0.02
N TYR A 123 1.38 -8.28 0.75
CA TYR A 123 1.49 -9.01 2.02
C TYR A 123 2.25 -10.35 1.89
N LEU A 124 2.32 -10.91 0.67
CA LEU A 124 3.02 -12.15 0.35
C LEU A 124 4.52 -11.93 0.12
N ASP A 125 4.96 -10.71 -0.20
CA ASP A 125 6.35 -10.42 -0.50
C ASP A 125 7.23 -10.34 0.77
N ASP A 126 8.51 -10.69 0.60
CA ASP A 126 9.51 -10.65 1.67
C ASP A 126 9.92 -9.22 2.07
N ASP A 127 9.77 -8.25 1.16
CA ASP A 127 10.08 -6.84 1.38
C ASP A 127 8.92 -6.09 2.08
N TYR A 128 7.79 -6.76 2.32
CA TYR A 128 6.70 -6.22 3.11
C TYR A 128 7.13 -6.04 4.59
N PRO A 129 6.89 -4.87 5.21
CA PRO A 129 7.35 -4.61 6.57
C PRO A 129 6.83 -5.64 7.59
N LYS A 130 7.74 -6.43 8.18
CA LYS A 130 7.41 -7.53 9.11
C LYS A 130 6.50 -7.08 10.26
N ARG A 131 6.77 -5.91 10.85
CA ARG A 131 5.94 -5.36 11.93
C ARG A 131 4.50 -5.09 11.49
N LEU A 132 4.32 -4.59 10.27
CA LEU A 132 3.00 -4.34 9.70
C LEU A 132 2.30 -5.67 9.37
N LYS A 133 3.03 -6.69 8.93
CA LYS A 133 2.49 -8.03 8.61
C LYS A 133 1.77 -8.70 9.81
N HIS A 134 2.18 -8.37 11.03
CA HIS A 134 1.56 -8.87 12.26
C HIS A 134 0.24 -8.16 12.63
N CYS A 135 -0.10 -7.05 11.99
CA CYS A 135 -1.38 -6.38 12.21
C CYS A 135 -2.51 -7.16 11.51
N PRO A 136 -3.60 -7.52 12.20
CA PRO A 136 -4.74 -8.22 11.58
C PRO A 136 -5.29 -7.45 10.38
N ASP A 137 -5.36 -6.12 10.49
CA ASP A 137 -5.85 -5.17 9.51
C ASP A 137 -4.75 -4.61 8.57
N ALA A 138 -3.55 -5.19 8.56
CA ALA A 138 -2.49 -4.75 7.65
C ALA A 138 -2.97 -4.73 6.18
N PRO A 139 -2.55 -3.76 5.38
CA PRO A 139 -2.98 -3.69 3.98
C PRO A 139 -2.44 -4.88 3.18
N THR A 140 -3.27 -5.43 2.31
CA THR A 140 -2.89 -6.51 1.37
C THR A 140 -1.86 -6.05 0.34
N VAL A 141 -1.91 -4.77 -0.04
CA VAL A 141 -0.97 -4.11 -0.95
C VAL A 141 -0.50 -2.81 -0.31
N LEU A 142 0.81 -2.65 -0.19
CA LEU A 142 1.47 -1.46 0.34
C LEU A 142 2.16 -0.69 -0.80
N PHE A 143 1.78 0.58 -0.95
CA PHE A 143 2.39 1.49 -1.92
C PHE A 143 3.44 2.36 -1.24
N SER A 144 4.54 2.61 -1.94
CA SER A 144 5.63 3.41 -1.42
C SER A 144 6.31 4.23 -2.51
N SER A 145 6.81 5.41 -2.13
CA SER A 145 7.54 6.30 -3.02
C SER A 145 8.73 6.91 -2.30
N GLY A 146 9.84 7.07 -3.03
CA GLY A 146 11.12 7.54 -2.48
C GLY A 146 12.03 6.43 -1.97
N ASN A 147 13.03 6.82 -1.18
CA ASN A 147 13.99 5.90 -0.58
C ASN A 147 13.53 5.50 0.83
N ILE A 148 12.85 4.35 0.92
CA ILE A 148 12.31 3.82 2.16
C ILE A 148 13.14 2.60 2.53
N ASP A 149 13.97 2.76 3.54
CA ASP A 149 14.69 1.68 4.19
C ASP A 149 14.25 1.62 5.66
N LEU A 150 13.44 0.60 5.97
CA LEU A 150 12.97 0.33 7.33
C LEU A 150 13.85 -0.68 8.06
N SER A 151 14.90 -1.19 7.41
CA SER A 151 15.77 -2.19 8.00
C SER A 151 16.67 -1.54 9.05
N ASN A 152 16.97 -2.28 10.12
CA ASN A 152 18.06 -2.01 11.06
C ASN A 152 18.05 -0.67 11.81
N ARG A 153 16.97 0.12 11.75
CA ARG A 153 16.80 1.37 12.51
C ARG A 153 15.65 1.30 13.50
N ARG A 154 15.77 2.02 14.61
CA ARG A 154 14.67 2.22 15.55
C ARG A 154 13.59 3.05 14.86
N ILE A 155 12.32 2.65 15.01
CA ILE A 155 11.17 3.35 14.42
C ILE A 155 10.37 3.95 15.58
N ILE A 156 10.07 5.24 15.49
CA ILE A 156 9.25 5.96 16.45
C ILE A 156 8.04 6.52 15.71
N SER A 157 6.85 6.16 16.19
CA SER A 157 5.60 6.73 15.71
C SER A 157 5.28 7.98 16.51
N VAL A 158 5.04 9.10 15.83
CA VAL A 158 4.64 10.37 16.46
C VAL A 158 3.24 10.72 15.99
N VAL A 159 2.33 10.86 16.95
CA VAL A 159 0.92 11.19 16.74
C VAL A 159 0.48 12.24 17.76
N GLY A 160 -0.47 13.09 17.40
CA GLY A 160 -1.04 14.04 18.35
C GLY A 160 -2.21 14.85 17.79
N THR A 161 -2.52 15.96 18.46
CA THR A 161 -3.65 16.83 18.09
C THR A 161 -3.44 17.50 16.73
N ARG A 162 -4.56 17.69 16.00
CA ARG A 162 -4.59 18.48 14.76
C ARG A 162 -4.46 19.99 14.99
N GLN A 163 -4.73 20.43 16.22
CA GLN A 163 -4.60 21.82 16.66
C GLN A 163 -3.55 21.86 17.75
N VAL A 164 -2.28 21.91 17.34
CA VAL A 164 -1.15 21.99 18.28
C VAL A 164 -1.02 23.44 18.77
N THR A 165 -0.82 23.62 20.08
CA THR A 165 -0.51 24.93 20.65
C THR A 165 0.93 25.31 20.34
N GLY A 166 1.30 26.59 20.47
CA GLY A 166 2.70 27.03 20.30
C GLY A 166 3.65 26.24 21.23
N TYR A 167 3.29 26.13 22.51
CA TYR A 167 4.03 25.32 23.48
C TYR A 167 4.17 23.85 23.06
N GLY A 168 3.08 23.22 22.59
CA GLY A 168 3.11 21.83 22.14
C GLY A 168 4.01 21.62 20.92
N ALA A 169 4.02 22.59 20.00
CA ALA A 169 4.89 22.54 18.84
C ALA A 169 6.37 22.68 19.23
N ASP A 170 6.69 23.59 20.14
CA ASP A 170 8.06 23.79 20.64
C ASP A 170 8.57 22.57 21.39
N PHE A 171 7.72 21.97 22.23
CA PHE A 171 8.04 20.70 22.90
C PHE A 171 8.29 19.58 21.89
N CYS A 172 7.42 19.44 20.86
CA CYS A 172 7.57 18.41 19.84
C CYS A 172 8.89 18.57 19.07
N LYS A 173 9.23 19.80 18.65
CA LYS A 173 10.52 20.10 18.00
C LYS A 173 11.70 19.78 18.90
N LYS A 174 11.63 20.15 20.18
CA LYS A 174 12.68 19.87 21.15
C LYS A 174 12.90 18.36 21.32
N LEU A 175 11.80 17.60 21.46
CA LEU A 175 11.86 16.14 21.54
C LEU A 175 12.49 15.52 20.29
N MET A 176 12.11 15.99 19.09
CA MET A 176 12.72 15.48 17.85
C MET A 176 14.21 15.83 17.75
N SER A 177 14.60 17.04 18.17
CA SER A 177 16.00 17.45 18.24
C SER A 177 16.81 16.56 19.19
N ASP A 178 16.25 16.21 20.34
CA ASP A 178 16.93 15.38 21.34
C ASP A 178 17.02 13.91 20.90
N LEU A 179 16.10 13.43 20.06
CA LEU A 179 16.11 12.09 19.49
C LEU A 179 16.97 11.97 18.21
N SER A 180 17.23 13.08 17.52
CA SER A 180 17.98 13.12 16.26
C SER A 180 19.34 12.39 16.32
N PRO A 181 20.16 12.51 17.39
CA PRO A 181 21.44 11.81 17.49
C PRO A 181 21.33 10.28 17.48
N LEU A 182 20.18 9.73 17.86
CA LEU A 182 19.91 8.28 17.82
C LEU A 182 19.55 7.79 16.41
N ASN A 183 19.40 8.71 15.45
CA ASN A 183 19.04 8.45 14.06
C ASN A 183 17.81 7.53 13.87
N PRO A 184 16.69 7.72 14.62
CA PRO A 184 15.50 6.91 14.43
C PRO A 184 14.79 7.24 13.11
N ILE A 185 13.97 6.32 12.63
CA ILE A 185 12.97 6.58 11.58
C ILE A 185 11.73 7.13 12.26
N ILE A 186 11.34 8.36 11.93
CA ILE A 186 10.09 8.96 12.39
C ILE A 186 8.97 8.60 11.39
N VAL A 187 7.91 8.01 11.92
CA VAL A 187 6.67 7.68 11.20
C VAL A 187 5.54 8.54 11.76
N SER A 188 4.76 9.17 10.89
CA SER A 188 3.62 9.99 11.29
C SER A 188 2.55 9.99 10.18
N GLY A 189 1.35 10.47 10.48
CA GLY A 189 0.17 10.41 9.60
C GLY A 189 0.01 11.62 8.66
N TYR A 190 0.99 12.53 8.63
CA TYR A 190 1.00 13.74 7.79
C TYR A 190 -0.22 14.67 8.02
N ALA A 191 -0.86 14.57 9.18
CA ALA A 191 -1.94 15.46 9.57
C ALA A 191 -1.40 16.86 9.95
N LEU A 192 -2.26 17.88 9.91
CA LEU A 192 -1.93 19.17 10.54
C LEU A 192 -1.67 18.98 12.03
N GLY A 193 -0.92 19.90 12.64
CA GLY A 193 -0.58 19.87 14.05
C GLY A 193 0.69 19.06 14.33
N VAL A 194 0.60 18.09 15.24
CA VAL A 194 1.77 17.34 15.73
C VAL A 194 2.47 16.57 14.61
N ASP A 195 1.73 15.94 13.71
CA ASP A 195 2.30 15.07 12.67
C ASP A 195 3.23 15.81 11.68
N ILE A 196 2.90 17.05 11.30
CA ILE A 196 3.76 17.90 10.44
C ILE A 196 4.88 18.59 11.25
N THR A 197 4.73 18.69 12.56
CA THR A 197 5.75 19.29 13.44
C THR A 197 6.90 18.33 13.74
N ALA A 198 6.61 17.03 13.78
CA ALA A 198 7.56 15.95 14.02
C ALA A 198 8.44 15.65 12.80
#